data_AF-U6MEM7-F1
#
_entry.id   AF-U6MEM7-F1
#
_cell.length_a   1.000
_cell.length_b   1.000
_cell.length_c   1.000
_cell.angle_alpha   90.00
_cell.angle_beta   90.00
_cell.angle_gamma   90.00
#
_symmetry.space_group_name_H-M   'P 1'
#
loop_
_entity.id
_entity.type
_entity.pdbx_description
1 polymer ?
#
loop_
_entity_poly.entity_id
_entity_poly.type
_entity_poly.pdbx_seq_one_letter_code
_entity_poly.pdbx_strand_id
1 'polypeptide(L)'
;MAAMDLALTTSPDHVLALCGELIQRGGLESSLRGLGFAAVALLLQFAAANIAFKGQQQTRCCLLLLQSLLHTKEQWLLAHAQTAAELKPLIAKICQRVAFELEQIRRLARTEALVDALLAI
;
A
#
# COMPACT_ATOMS: atom_id res chain seq x y z
N MET A 1 -11.36 -7.00 19.66
CA MET A 1 -10.25 -6.57 18.78
C MET A 1 -10.66 -6.83 17.35
N ALA A 2 -10.52 -5.86 16.45
CA ALA A 2 -10.88 -6.04 15.04
C ALA A 2 -9.87 -6.98 14.36
N ALA A 3 -10.30 -7.77 13.37
CA ALA A 3 -9.46 -8.76 12.69
C ALA A 3 -8.15 -8.16 12.11
N MET A 4 -8.18 -6.89 11.72
CA MET A 4 -7.01 -6.16 11.22
C MET A 4 -5.94 -5.91 12.30
N ASP A 5 -6.34 -5.57 13.52
CA ASP A 5 -5.40 -5.34 14.62
C ASP A 5 -4.66 -6.63 14.99
N LEU A 6 -5.37 -7.76 14.95
CA LEU A 6 -4.77 -9.08 15.16
C LEU A 6 -3.80 -9.42 14.02
N ALA A 7 -4.19 -9.21 12.77
CA ALA A 7 -3.32 -9.48 11.61
C ALA A 7 -2.00 -8.69 11.70
N LEU A 8 -2.05 -7.42 12.11
CA LEU A 8 -0.87 -6.57 12.30
C LEU A 8 0.15 -7.10 13.33
N THR A 9 -0.29 -7.99 14.24
CA THR A 9 0.59 -8.60 15.26
C THR A 9 1.19 -9.96 14.84
N THR A 10 0.84 -10.48 13.66
CA THR A 10 1.20 -11.84 13.23
C THR A 10 2.36 -11.86 12.23
N SER A 11 2.07 -11.75 10.93
CA SER A 11 3.08 -11.68 9.88
C SER A 11 2.59 -10.85 8.68
N PRO A 12 3.51 -10.36 7.83
CA PRO A 12 3.14 -9.63 6.61
C PRO A 12 2.19 -10.42 5.69
N ASP A 13 2.39 -11.74 5.58
CA ASP A 13 1.56 -12.60 4.72
C ASP A 13 0.11 -12.69 5.22
N HIS A 14 -0.10 -12.73 6.54
CA HIS A 14 -1.45 -12.71 7.11
C HIS A 14 -2.16 -11.38 6.86
N VAL A 15 -1.42 -10.26 6.92
CA VAL A 15 -1.98 -8.94 6.58
C VAL A 15 -2.38 -8.89 5.11
N LEU A 16 -1.54 -9.42 4.21
CA LEU A 16 -1.87 -9.51 2.78
C LEU A 16 -3.09 -10.40 2.50
N ALA A 17 -3.15 -11.58 3.12
CA ALA A 17 -4.26 -12.51 2.95
C ALA A 17 -5.58 -11.89 3.42
N LEU A 18 -5.59 -11.29 4.62
CA LEU A 18 -6.76 -10.60 5.15
C LEU A 18 -7.17 -9.42 4.27
N CYS A 19 -6.20 -8.58 3.83
CA CYS A 19 -6.50 -7.48 2.93
C CYS A 19 -7.08 -7.98 1.60
N GLY A 20 -6.54 -9.07 1.05
CA GLY A 20 -7.05 -9.72 -0.16
C GLY A 20 -8.51 -10.16 -0.02
N GLU A 21 -8.84 -10.84 1.08
CA GLU A 21 -10.22 -11.25 1.38
C GLU A 21 -11.16 -10.05 1.55
N LEU A 22 -10.73 -9.03 2.28
CA LEU A 22 -11.53 -7.82 2.52
C LEU A 22 -11.76 -7.01 1.24
N ILE A 23 -10.76 -6.95 0.35
CA ILE A 23 -10.90 -6.33 -0.97
C ILE A 23 -11.91 -7.10 -1.81
N GLN A 24 -11.80 -8.43 -1.88
CA GLN A 24 -12.72 -9.28 -2.64
C GLN A 24 -14.17 -9.17 -2.16
N ARG A 25 -14.37 -9.03 -0.84
CA ARG A 25 -15.70 -8.94 -0.22
C ARG A 25 -16.23 -7.51 -0.09
N GLY A 26 -15.47 -6.50 -0.51
CA GLY A 26 -15.84 -5.08 -0.32
C GLY A 26 -15.87 -4.62 1.14
N GLY A 27 -15.28 -5.38 2.06
CA GLY A 27 -15.29 -5.12 3.51
C GLY A 27 -14.14 -4.25 4.01
N LEU A 28 -13.20 -3.89 3.14
CA LEU A 28 -11.96 -3.22 3.53
C LEU A 28 -12.22 -1.89 4.25
N GLU A 29 -12.97 -0.96 3.66
CA GLU A 29 -13.23 0.35 4.26
C GLU A 29 -13.90 0.24 5.64
N SER A 30 -14.89 -0.64 5.77
CA SER A 30 -15.58 -0.88 7.04
C SER A 30 -14.62 -1.34 8.14
N SER A 31 -13.63 -2.18 7.77
CA SER A 31 -12.59 -2.66 8.68
C SER A 31 -11.59 -1.57 9.07
N LEU A 32 -11.38 -0.58 8.21
CA LEU A 32 -10.43 0.52 8.45
C LEU A 32 -11.04 1.65 9.30
N ARG A 33 -12.37 1.86 9.28
CA ARG A 33 -13.04 2.95 10.01
C ARG A 33 -12.76 2.94 11.51
N GLY A 34 -12.76 1.76 12.13
CA GLY A 34 -12.55 1.60 13.58
C GLY A 34 -11.10 1.75 14.05
N LEU A 35 -10.12 1.85 13.14
CA LEU A 35 -8.71 1.82 13.50
C LEU A 35 -8.23 3.10 14.20
N GLY A 36 -7.51 2.94 15.30
CA GLY A 36 -6.80 4.03 15.97
C GLY A 36 -5.49 4.39 15.25
N PHE A 37 -4.86 5.48 15.69
CA PHE A 37 -3.61 6.00 15.11
C PHE A 37 -2.50 4.95 14.99
N ALA A 38 -2.25 4.17 16.04
CA ALA A 38 -1.18 3.16 16.05
C ALA A 38 -1.36 2.12 14.93
N ALA A 39 -2.59 1.64 14.74
CA ALA A 39 -2.91 0.70 13.66
C ALA A 39 -2.76 1.35 12.27
N VAL A 40 -3.16 2.61 12.11
CA VAL A 40 -2.94 3.38 10.87
C VAL A 40 -1.44 3.50 10.55
N ALA A 41 -0.63 3.86 11.55
CA ALA A 41 0.82 3.98 11.38
C ALA A 41 1.46 2.64 10.97
N LEU A 42 1.06 1.53 11.62
CA LEU A 42 1.53 0.19 11.29
C LEU A 42 1.12 -0.25 9.88
N LEU A 43 -0.10 0.07 9.43
CA LEU A 43 -0.55 -0.23 8.06
C LEU A 43 0.25 0.57 7.01
N LEU A 44 0.58 1.83 7.29
CA LEU A 44 1.43 2.64 6.42
C LEU A 44 2.86 2.10 6.36
N GLN A 45 3.44 1.69 7.50
CA GLN A 45 4.76 1.04 7.53
C GLN A 45 4.75 -0.27 6.74
N PHE A 46 3.71 -1.07 6.93
CA PHE A 46 3.50 -2.30 6.17
C PHE A 46 3.43 -2.03 4.67
N ALA A 47 2.62 -1.06 4.22
CA ALA A 47 2.53 -0.70 2.81
C ALA A 47 3.90 -0.23 2.26
N ALA A 48 4.64 0.59 3.00
CA ALA A 48 5.97 1.07 2.61
C ALA A 48 7.00 -0.06 2.44
N ALA A 49 6.87 -1.15 3.21
CA ALA A 49 7.79 -2.29 3.15
C ALA A 49 7.44 -3.31 2.04
N ASN A 50 6.18 -3.38 1.63
CA ASN A 50 5.65 -4.46 0.79
C ASN A 50 5.31 -4.04 -0.65
N ILE A 51 5.43 -2.75 -1.00
CA ILE A 51 5.38 -2.28 -2.39
C ILE A 51 6.70 -2.62 -3.09
N ALA A 52 6.65 -3.47 -4.11
CA ALA A 52 7.80 -3.92 -4.88
C ALA A 52 7.43 -4.40 -6.31
N PHE A 53 8.32 -4.17 -7.27
CA PHE A 53 8.16 -4.56 -8.67
C PHE A 53 7.97 -6.06 -8.87
N LYS A 54 8.75 -6.90 -8.17
CA LYS A 54 8.69 -8.37 -8.26
C LYS A 54 7.52 -9.03 -7.51
N GLY A 55 6.53 -8.25 -7.07
CA GLY A 55 5.35 -8.73 -6.33
C GLY A 55 4.08 -8.02 -6.78
N GLN A 56 3.69 -8.16 -8.05
CA GLN A 56 2.57 -7.38 -8.63
C GLN A 56 1.25 -7.50 -7.83
N GLN A 57 0.89 -8.70 -7.40
CA GLN A 57 -0.34 -8.92 -6.61
C GLN A 57 -0.25 -8.30 -5.21
N GLN A 58 0.90 -8.45 -4.54
CA GLN A 58 1.19 -7.84 -3.24
C GLN A 58 1.16 -6.32 -3.34
N THR A 59 1.86 -5.75 -4.31
CA THR A 59 1.87 -4.31 -4.60
C THR A 59 0.47 -3.80 -4.89
N ARG A 60 -0.31 -4.49 -5.72
CA ARG A 60 -1.72 -4.14 -5.97
C ARG A 60 -2.52 -4.12 -4.67
N CYS A 61 -2.38 -5.15 -3.83
CA CYS A 61 -3.06 -5.21 -2.54
C CYS A 61 -2.66 -4.05 -1.62
N CYS A 62 -1.36 -3.75 -1.51
CA CYS A 62 -0.86 -2.63 -0.72
C CYS A 62 -1.34 -1.27 -1.23
N LEU A 63 -1.42 -1.08 -2.56
CA LEU A 63 -1.93 0.16 -3.15
C LEU A 63 -3.43 0.34 -2.91
N LEU A 64 -4.23 -0.72 -3.04
CA LEU A 64 -5.66 -0.69 -2.71
C LEU A 64 -5.89 -0.44 -1.22
N LEU A 65 -5.11 -1.11 -0.35
CA LEU A 65 -5.11 -0.85 1.08
C LEU A 65 -4.80 0.63 1.39
N LEU A 66 -3.73 1.16 0.79
CA LEU A 66 -3.31 2.54 1.00
C LEU A 66 -4.40 3.53 0.56
N GLN A 67 -4.98 3.33 -0.63
CA GLN A 67 -6.05 4.17 -1.14
C GLN A 67 -7.25 4.17 -0.18
N SER A 68 -7.74 2.99 0.20
CA SER A 68 -8.88 2.87 1.12
C SER A 68 -8.57 3.44 2.50
N LEU A 69 -7.34 3.28 3.01
CA LEU A 69 -6.92 3.82 4.30
C LEU A 69 -6.92 5.35 4.29
N LEU A 70 -6.29 5.96 3.30
CA LEU A 70 -6.22 7.41 3.18
C LEU A 70 -7.61 8.02 2.98
N HIS A 71 -8.44 7.41 2.13
CA HIS A 71 -9.81 7.87 1.92
C HIS A 71 -10.65 7.76 3.20
N THR A 72 -10.61 6.60 3.87
CA THR A 72 -11.40 6.36 5.09
C THR A 72 -10.96 7.25 6.26
N LYS A 73 -9.67 7.61 6.32
CA LYS A 73 -9.09 8.39 7.42
C LYS A 73 -8.89 9.86 7.09
N GLU A 74 -9.27 10.33 5.90
CA GLU A 74 -9.04 11.71 5.45
C GLU A 74 -9.54 12.74 6.48
N GLN A 75 -10.82 12.67 6.85
CA GLN A 75 -11.41 13.60 7.82
C GLN A 75 -10.72 13.52 9.19
N TRP A 76 -10.34 12.31 9.61
CA TRP A 76 -9.64 12.12 10.88
C TRP A 76 -8.23 12.72 10.85
N LEU A 77 -7.49 12.55 9.75
CA LEU A 77 -6.16 13.12 9.54
C LEU A 77 -6.21 14.65 9.50
N LEU A 78 -7.24 15.22 8.85
CA LEU A 78 -7.45 16.66 8.81
C LEU A 78 -7.80 17.23 10.20
N ALA A 79 -8.63 16.53 10.97
CA ALA A 79 -9.02 16.93 12.32
C ALA A 79 -7.87 16.82 13.35
N HIS A 80 -6.90 15.93 13.13
CA HIS A 80 -5.78 15.66 14.04
C HIS A 80 -4.43 16.03 13.38
N ALA A 81 -4.30 17.26 12.91
CA ALA A 81 -3.17 17.72 12.10
C ALA A 81 -1.78 17.48 12.72
N GLN A 82 -1.65 17.60 14.04
CA GLN A 82 -0.40 17.31 14.77
C GLN A 82 -0.01 15.83 14.66
N THR A 83 -0.96 14.93 14.87
CA THR A 83 -0.77 13.48 14.73
C THR A 83 -0.56 13.08 13.28
N ALA A 84 -1.23 13.74 12.33
CA ALA A 84 -1.03 13.52 10.90
C ALA A 84 0.36 13.96 10.42
N ALA A 85 0.98 14.97 11.06
CA ALA A 85 2.35 15.38 10.75
C ALA A 85 3.36 14.24 10.99
N GLU A 86 3.11 13.36 11.97
CA GLU A 86 3.95 12.19 12.23
C GLU A 86 3.86 11.12 11.13
N LEU A 87 2.73 11.05 10.42
CA LEU A 87 2.54 10.11 9.30
C LEU A 87 3.10 10.64 7.98
N LYS A 88 3.31 11.95 7.87
CA LYS A 88 3.78 12.60 6.63
C LYS A 88 5.09 11.98 6.09
N PRO A 89 6.12 11.68 6.90
CA PRO A 89 7.33 11.02 6.41
C PRO A 89 7.06 9.61 5.86
N LEU A 90 6.15 8.85 6.48
CA LEU A 90 5.75 7.52 6.02
C LEU A 90 5.02 7.61 4.67
N ILE A 91 4.08 8.55 4.54
CA ILE A 91 3.36 8.79 3.29
C ILE A 91 4.34 9.20 2.18
N ALA A 92 5.27 10.12 2.47
CA ALA A 92 6.31 10.53 1.51
C ALA A 92 7.18 9.34 1.07
N LYS A 93 7.60 8.48 2.00
CA LYS A 93 8.36 7.27 1.70
C LYS A 93 7.58 6.31 0.80
N ILE A 94 6.27 6.15 1.03
CA ILE A 94 5.40 5.33 0.18
C ILE A 94 5.33 5.91 -1.23
N CYS A 95 5.10 7.22 -1.37
CA CYS A 95 5.08 7.90 -2.67
C CYS A 95 6.40 7.73 -3.43
N GLN A 96 7.54 7.89 -2.75
CA GLN A 96 8.87 7.65 -3.33
C GLN A 96 9.03 6.21 -3.80
N ARG A 97 8.56 5.25 -3.02
CA ARG A 97 8.61 3.83 -3.39
C ARG A 97 7.77 3.55 -4.62
N VAL A 98 6.52 4.03 -4.66
CA VAL A 98 5.63 3.89 -5.83
C VAL A 98 6.27 4.52 -7.08
N ALA A 99 6.82 5.71 -6.97
CA ALA A 99 7.50 6.37 -8.08
C ALA A 99 8.71 5.56 -8.59
N PHE A 100 9.49 4.98 -7.68
CA PHE A 100 10.60 4.10 -8.03
C PHE A 100 10.14 2.84 -8.79
N GLU A 101 9.12 2.14 -8.29
CA GLU A 101 8.59 0.94 -8.97
C GLU A 101 8.02 1.27 -10.35
N LEU A 102 7.33 2.41 -10.50
CA LEU A 102 6.84 2.89 -11.80
C LEU A 102 7.98 3.17 -12.79
N GLU A 103 9.08 3.73 -12.32
CA GLU A 103 10.25 3.94 -13.18
C GLU A 103 10.91 2.62 -13.58
N GLN A 104 10.94 1.61 -12.71
CA GLN A 104 11.41 0.26 -13.08
C GLN A 104 10.55 -0.35 -14.19
N ILE A 105 9.22 -0.24 -14.09
CA ILE A 105 8.29 -0.70 -15.14
C ILE A 105 8.59 -0.01 -16.48
N ARG A 106 8.74 1.33 -16.47
CA ARG A 106 9.04 2.09 -17.70
C ARG A 106 10.38 1.71 -18.31
N ARG A 107 11.40 1.45 -17.48
CA ARG A 107 12.72 1.00 -17.96
C ARG A 107 12.62 -0.36 -18.63
N LEU A 108 11.93 -1.32 -18.01
CA LEU A 108 11.74 -2.64 -18.60
C LEU A 108 11.04 -2.55 -19.96
N ALA A 109 9.93 -1.81 -20.05
CA ALA A 109 9.19 -1.65 -21.30
C ALA A 109 10.04 -1.02 -22.43
N ARG A 110 10.91 -0.05 -22.10
CA ARG A 110 11.86 0.52 -23.07
C ARG A 110 12.90 -0.50 -23.52
N THR A 111 13.41 -1.32 -22.60
CA THR A 111 14.37 -2.38 -22.94
C THR A 111 13.74 -3.45 -23.83
N GLU A 112 12.51 -3.88 -23.53
CA GLU A 112 11.74 -4.82 -24.36
C GLU A 112 11.57 -4.28 -25.78
N ALA A 113 11.11 -3.03 -25.93
CA ALA A 113 10.94 -2.39 -27.24
C ALA A 113 12.26 -2.29 -28.04
N LEU A 114 13.39 -2.09 -27.38
CA LEU A 114 14.70 -2.07 -28.03
C LEU A 114 15.12 -3.47 -28.51
N VAL A 115 14.87 -4.51 -27.70
CA VAL A 115 15.15 -5.90 -28.09
C VAL A 115 14.29 -6.30 -29.28
N ASP A 116 13.00 -5.97 -29.26
CA ASP A 116 12.08 -6.24 -30.37
C ASP A 116 12.55 -5.56 -31.67
N ALA A 117 13.00 -4.31 -31.58
CA ALA A 117 13.54 -3.58 -32.73
C ALA A 117 14.82 -4.20 -33.29
N LEU A 118 15.69 -4.76 -32.44
CA LEU A 118 16.91 -5.45 -32.87
C LEU A 118 16.63 -6.82 -33.51
N LEU A 119 15.61 -7.54 -33.04
CA LEU A 119 15.22 -8.85 -33.58
C LEU A 119 14.43 -8.75 -34.88
N ALA A 120 13.92 -7.57 -35.22
CA ALA A 120 13.21 -7.31 -36.47
C ALA A 120 14.15 -7.00 -37.66
N ILE A 121 15.48 -6.99 -37.44
CA ILE A 121 16.54 -6.75 -38.44
C ILE A 121 17.17 -8.08 -38.84
#